data_AF-X1NZR6-F1
#
_entry.id   AF-X1NZR6-F1
#
_cell.length_a   1.000
_cell.length_b   1.000
_cell.length_c   1.000
_cell.angle_alpha   90.00
_cell.angle_beta   90.00
_cell.angle_gamma   90.00
#
_symmetry.space_group_name_H-M   'P 1'
#
loop_
_entity.id
_entity.type
_entity.pdbx_description
1 polymer ?
#
loop_
_entity_poly.entity_id
_entity_poly.type
_entity_poly.pdbx_seq_one_letter_code
_entity_poly.pdbx_strand_id
1 'polypeptide(L)' 'MSLDLSIIIVNWNTQDILRDCLRSIYEQCGEIDLEVIVIDNASTDGSVEMVKKD' A
#
# COMPACT_ATOMS: atom_id res chain seq x y z
N MET A 1 -9.83 -16.82 -10.96
CA MET A 1 -10.37 -15.79 -10.05
C MET A 1 -10.12 -14.45 -10.70
N SER A 2 -11.12 -13.58 -10.71
CA SER A 2 -11.02 -12.20 -11.20
C SER A 2 -10.66 -11.34 -10.00
N LEU A 3 -9.75 -10.39 -10.15
CA LEU A 3 -9.60 -9.33 -9.16
C LEU A 3 -10.88 -8.50 -9.13
N ASP A 4 -11.32 -8.11 -7.94
CA ASP A 4 -12.51 -7.29 -7.72
C ASP A 4 -12.14 -5.80 -7.64
N LEU A 5 -10.95 -5.46 -7.10
CA LEU A 5 -10.52 -4.10 -6.87
C LEU A 5 -8.99 -3.92 -6.98
N SER A 6 -8.57 -2.89 -7.71
CA SER A 6 -7.18 -2.41 -7.74
C SER A 6 -7.06 -1.06 -7.03
N ILE A 7 -6.15 -0.95 -6.06
CA ILE A 7 -5.87 0.29 -5.33
C ILE A 7 -4.47 0.78 -5.71
N ILE A 8 -4.38 1.98 -6.27
CA ILE A 8 -3.11 2.60 -6.65
C ILE A 8 -2.81 3.74 -5.68
N ILE A 9 -1.68 3.65 -4.97
CA ILE A 9 -1.25 4.63 -3.98
C ILE A 9 0.03 5.30 -4.48
N VAL A 10 -0.02 6.60 -4.73
CA VAL A 10 1.19 7.39 -5.00
C VAL A 10 1.77 7.86 -3.67
N ASN A 11 3.02 7.50 -3.39
CA ASN A 11 3.70 7.78 -2.13
C ASN A 11 4.93 8.66 -2.34
N TRP A 12 5.11 9.64 -1.45
CA TRP A 12 6.34 10.44 -1.37
C TRP A 12 6.62 10.86 0.07
N ASN A 13 7.65 10.28 0.68
CA ASN A 13 8.11 10.61 2.03
C ASN A 13 7.03 10.52 3.13
N THR A 14 6.20 9.47 3.09
CA THR A 14 5.10 9.24 4.04
C THR A 14 5.11 7.85 4.68
N GLN A 15 6.26 7.34 5.14
CA GLN A 15 6.41 5.98 5.68
C GLN A 15 5.32 5.56 6.67
N ASP A 16 5.12 6.30 7.76
CA ASP A 16 4.20 5.85 8.82
C ASP A 16 2.73 5.97 8.37
N ILE A 17 2.39 7.01 7.60
CA ILE A 17 1.05 7.17 7.02
C ILE A 17 0.76 6.05 6.01
N LEU A 18 1.74 5.71 5.16
CA LEU A 18 1.60 4.61 4.20
C LEU A 18 1.41 3.28 4.92
N ARG A 19 2.16 3.02 5.99
CA ARG A 19 2.00 1.81 6.81
C ARG A 19 0.59 1.71 7.38
N ASP A 20 0.10 2.78 8.00
CA ASP A 20 -1.23 2.80 8.61
C ASP A 20 -2.33 2.68 7.53
N CYS A 21 -2.13 3.28 6.36
CA CYS A 21 -3.03 3.15 5.22
C CYS A 21 -3.10 1.71 4.69
N LEU A 22 -1.94 1.05 4.48
CA LEU A 22 -1.88 -0.33 4.02
C LEU A 22 -2.55 -1.28 5.02
N ARG A 23 -2.27 -1.12 6.31
CA ARG A 23 -2.93 -1.88 7.39
C ARG A 23 -4.45 -1.69 7.35
N SER A 24 -4.91 -0.44 7.23
CA SER A 24 -6.33 -0.10 7.12
C SER A 24 -6.99 -0.49 5.79
N ILE A 25 -6.25 -1.02 4.81
CA ILE A 25 -6.84 -1.61 3.61
C ILE A 25 -7.04 -3.11 3.86
N TYR A 26 -5.98 -3.79 4.32
CA TYR A 26 -6.01 -5.24 4.53
C TYR A 26 -6.87 -5.67 5.72
N GLU A 27 -7.03 -4.84 6.76
CA GLU A 27 -7.92 -5.15 7.88
C GLU A 27 -9.41 -5.04 7.51
N GLN A 28 -9.76 -4.31 6.43
CA GLN A 28 -11.14 -3.94 6.08
C GLN A 28 -11.60 -4.56 4.75
N CYS A 29 -10.72 -5.24 4.01
CA CYS A 29 -11.05 -5.75 2.68
C CYS A 29 -12.04 -6.93 2.66
N GLY A 30 -12.21 -7.63 3.78
CA GLY A 30 -13.13 -8.77 3.87
C GLY A 30 -12.80 -9.85 2.83
N GLU A 31 -13.79 -10.22 2.02
CA GLU A 31 -13.68 -11.24 0.97
C GLU A 31 -13.36 -10.68 -0.43
N ILE A 32 -13.07 -9.38 -0.54
CA ILE A 32 -12.73 -8.73 -1.83
C ILE A 32 -11.35 -9.20 -2.29
N ASP A 33 -11.26 -9.80 -3.48
CA ASP A 33 -9.98 -10.11 -4.12
C ASP A 33 -9.33 -8.81 -4.60
N LEU A 34 -8.25 -8.39 -3.93
CA LEU A 34 -7.65 -7.06 -4.11
C LEU A 34 -6.19 -7.11 -4.57
N GLU A 35 -5.78 -6.08 -5.31
CA GLU A 35 -4.37 -5.75 -5.54
C GLU A 35 -4.07 -4.31 -5.09
N VAL A 36 -2.96 -4.12 -4.39
CA VAL A 36 -2.47 -2.79 -4.00
C VAL A 36 -1.14 -2.52 -4.70
N ILE A 37 -1.07 -1.42 -5.45
CA ILE A 37 0.12 -0.99 -6.18
C ILE A 37 0.59 0.34 -5.58
N VAL A 38 1.75 0.32 -4.94
CA VAL A 38 2.40 1.54 -4.42
C VAL A 38 3.38 2.09 -5.46
N ILE A 39 3.13 3.31 -5.91
CA ILE A 39 4.01 4.06 -6.80
C ILE A 39 4.84 5.02 -5.94
N ASP A 40 6.13 4.72 -5.81
CA ASP A 40 7.06 5.60 -5.11
C ASP A 40 7.57 6.72 -6.03
N ASN A 41 7.53 7.97 -5.54
CA ASN A 41 8.01 9.15 -6.25
C ASN A 41 9.38 9.63 -5.72
N ALA A 42 10.34 8.70 -5.65
CA ALA A 42 11.70 8.92 -5.14
C ALA A 42 11.74 9.32 -3.66
N SER A 43 11.07 8.53 -2.82
CA SER A 43 11.15 8.72 -1.36
C SER A 43 12.54 8.40 -0.81
N THR A 44 12.90 9.08 0.28
CA THR A 44 14.17 8.91 0.99
C THR A 44 13.97 8.66 2.49
N ASP A 45 12.73 8.42 2.91
CA ASP A 45 12.31 8.30 4.31
C ASP A 45 12.22 6.85 4.82
N GLY A 46 12.54 5.87 3.97
CA GLY A 46 12.43 4.44 4.29
C GLY A 46 11.06 3.81 3.96
N SER A 47 10.13 4.56 3.37
CA SER A 47 8.82 4.03 2.95
C SER A 47 8.92 2.88 1.94
N VAL A 48 9.88 2.92 1.02
CA VAL A 48 10.11 1.81 0.06
C VAL A 48 10.60 0.54 0.75
N GLU A 49 11.54 0.67 1.68
CA GLU A 49 12.11 -0.42 2.47
C GLU A 49 11.08 -1.02 3.42
N MET A 50 10.17 -0.19 3.94
CA MET A 50 9.03 -0.61 4.74
C MET A 50 8.08 -1.46 3.91
N VAL A 51 7.64 -1.00 2.73
CA VAL A 51 6.73 -1.75 1.84
C VAL A 51 7.33 -3.09 1.39
N LYS A 52 8.65 -3.18 1.17
CA LYS A 52 9.30 -4.43 0.76
C LYS A 52 9.39 -5.49 1.87
N LYS A 53 9.14 -5.12 3.12
CA LYS A 53 9.23 -6.00 4.30
C LYS A 53 7.87 -6.42 4.85
N ASP A 54 6.81 -5.68 4.53
CA ASP A 54 5.41 -6.08 4.77
C ASP A 54 5.00 -7.19 3.79
#